data_AF-A0AAP4EMM2-F1
#
_entry.id   AF-A0AAP4EMM2-F1
#
_cell.length_a   1.000
_cell.length_b   1.000
_cell.length_c   1.000
_cell.angle_alpha   90.00
_cell.angle_beta   90.00
_cell.angle_gamma   90.00
#
_symmetry.space_group_name_H-M   'P 1'
#
loop_
_entity.id
_entity.type
_entity.pdbx_description
1 polymer ?
#
loop_
_entity_poly.entity_id
_entity_poly.type
_entity_poly.pdbx_seq_one_letter_code
_entity_poly.pdbx_strand_id
1 'polypeptide(L)'
;MKKTNIKKILKFSVLPIIIPSSLIPLALASKACGYDYTTMKNIPSKGHIVEFKNYQKIGKVFDQKVKGIVNLIEDPTSPVVRVEKEHTYWEWFSYVDAEIISITDGDTLKVKILTDPFSVDGSPNTKVVKGQEFKLRISSIDTLEEHKPNGGEVNEIEKNFAGLDHKYAEKLIPVGSKVRLISDNWQNTSYNRLVTSLFFGENYERNFSCEMLAGGYTLPRIQDRRKQFQADYLTKGKKNSILTLLLPYLAYAYNEGIAEKRGFYSKTDPEVIKLKKHYNLKIDTVYELADLYKEHGDMAGQGEYILSPKYSTNPDNKTDNIFRFMKKNSR
;
A
#
# COMPACT_ATOMS: atom_id res chain seq x y z
N MET A 1 35.76 -52.22 -62.05
CA MET A 1 35.42 -53.46 -62.78
C MET A 1 34.29 -54.19 -62.06
N LYS A 2 33.23 -54.57 -62.81
CA LYS A 2 32.25 -55.66 -62.62
C LYS A 2 31.63 -55.85 -61.21
N LYS A 3 30.33 -55.54 -60.99
CA LYS A 3 29.13 -56.44 -61.12
C LYS A 3 29.39 -57.84 -60.54
N THR A 4 28.66 -58.34 -59.54
CA THR A 4 27.24 -58.83 -59.62
C THR A 4 26.72 -59.15 -58.20
N ASN A 5 25.52 -58.68 -57.80
CA ASN A 5 24.21 -59.38 -57.85
C ASN A 5 24.13 -60.70 -57.06
N ILE A 6 23.21 -60.80 -56.10
CA ILE A 6 22.09 -61.76 -56.08
C ILE A 6 21.07 -61.40 -54.99
N LYS A 7 19.81 -61.39 -55.42
CA LYS A 7 18.56 -61.21 -54.67
C LYS A 7 18.35 -62.33 -53.64
N LYS A 8 17.65 -62.03 -52.54
CA LYS A 8 16.54 -62.87 -52.09
C LYS A 8 15.43 -62.03 -51.46
N ILE A 9 14.24 -62.26 -52.02
CA ILE A 9 12.93 -61.74 -51.63
C ILE A 9 12.45 -62.58 -50.46
N LEU A 10 11.89 -61.97 -49.42
CA LEU A 10 10.79 -62.57 -48.67
C LEU A 10 9.72 -61.51 -48.43
N LYS A 11 8.51 -61.82 -48.88
CA LYS A 11 7.27 -61.08 -48.66
C LYS A 11 6.63 -61.52 -47.33
N PHE A 12 5.54 -60.83 -46.99
CA PHE A 12 4.55 -61.00 -45.92
C PHE A 12 4.76 -60.03 -44.74
N SER A 13 3.76 -59.33 -44.19
CA SER A 13 2.41 -58.92 -44.63
C SER A 13 1.78 -58.09 -43.50
N VAL A 14 0.94 -57.12 -43.86
CA VAL A 14 -0.23 -56.60 -43.10
C VAL A 14 0.03 -55.79 -41.80
N LEU A 15 0.05 -54.45 -41.97
CA LEU A 15 -0.81 -53.43 -41.33
C LEU A 15 -0.75 -53.17 -39.80
N PRO A 16 -1.31 -52.04 -39.28
CA PRO A 16 -0.52 -50.97 -38.68
C PRO A 16 -0.89 -50.71 -37.22
N ILE A 17 0.04 -50.19 -36.42
CA ILE A 17 -0.32 -49.50 -35.17
C ILE A 17 0.42 -48.18 -35.13
N ILE A 18 -0.29 -47.15 -35.60
CA ILE A 18 -0.04 -45.76 -35.25
C ILE A 18 -0.53 -45.61 -33.81
N ILE A 19 0.38 -45.44 -32.86
CA ILE A 19 0.06 -44.67 -31.64
C ILE A 19 0.88 -43.40 -31.78
N PRO A 20 0.27 -42.26 -32.19
CA PRO A 20 0.87 -40.99 -31.88
C PRO A 20 0.74 -40.88 -30.37
N SER A 21 1.86 -40.94 -29.66
CA SER A 21 1.92 -40.42 -28.30
C SER A 21 1.58 -38.94 -28.40
N SER A 22 0.29 -38.63 -28.32
CA SER A 22 -0.20 -37.30 -28.00
C SER A 22 0.41 -36.97 -26.65
N LEU A 23 1.54 -36.28 -26.69
CA LEU A 23 1.94 -35.39 -25.62
C LEU A 23 0.79 -34.41 -25.52
N ILE A 24 -0.18 -34.75 -24.69
CA ILE A 24 -1.07 -33.78 -24.10
C ILE A 24 -0.10 -32.80 -23.44
N PRO A 25 0.03 -31.55 -23.92
CA PRO A 25 0.61 -30.56 -23.07
C PRO A 25 -0.34 -30.53 -21.89
N LEU A 26 0.09 -31.09 -20.76
CA LEU A 26 -0.47 -30.70 -19.48
C LEU A 26 -0.26 -29.20 -19.45
N ALA A 27 -1.28 -28.47 -19.90
CA ALA A 27 -1.52 -27.14 -19.42
C ALA A 27 -1.64 -27.34 -17.92
N LEU A 28 -0.51 -27.21 -17.24
CA LEU A 28 -0.44 -26.68 -15.90
C LEU A 28 -1.08 -25.30 -16.00
N ALA A 29 -2.41 -25.28 -16.11
CA ALA A 29 -3.23 -24.28 -15.50
C ALA A 29 -2.91 -24.42 -14.01
N SER A 30 -1.77 -23.85 -13.61
CA SER A 30 -1.55 -23.47 -12.23
C SER A 30 -2.64 -22.45 -11.97
N LYS A 31 -3.81 -22.94 -11.55
CA LYS A 31 -4.76 -22.15 -10.79
C LYS A 31 -3.87 -21.46 -9.76
N ALA A 32 -3.72 -20.14 -9.85
CA ALA A 32 -3.25 -19.34 -8.73
C ALA A 32 -4.32 -19.46 -7.65
N CYS A 33 -4.39 -20.65 -7.05
CA CYS A 33 -5.50 -21.10 -6.23
C CYS A 33 -5.18 -20.68 -4.79
N GLY A 34 -5.80 -19.59 -4.35
CA GLY A 34 -6.06 -19.37 -2.93
C GLY A 34 -5.09 -18.44 -2.17
N TYR A 35 -4.45 -17.48 -2.84
CA TYR A 35 -3.80 -16.35 -2.16
C TYR A 35 -4.52 -15.07 -2.58
N ASP A 36 -5.57 -14.71 -1.85
CA ASP A 36 -6.41 -13.53 -2.09
C ASP A 36 -6.64 -12.75 -0.79
N TYR A 37 -7.00 -11.46 -0.90
CA TYR A 37 -7.25 -10.59 0.25
C TYR A 37 -8.35 -11.14 1.16
N THR A 38 -9.38 -11.78 0.59
CA THR A 38 -10.47 -12.46 1.30
C THR A 38 -10.02 -13.69 2.10
N THR A 39 -8.90 -14.30 1.71
CA THR A 39 -8.35 -15.49 2.36
C THR A 39 -7.41 -15.15 3.51
N MET A 40 -7.10 -13.87 3.70
CA MET A 40 -6.27 -13.43 4.82
C MET A 40 -7.06 -13.50 6.12
N LYS A 41 -6.66 -14.41 7.00
CA LYS A 41 -7.00 -14.32 8.41
C LYS A 41 -5.86 -13.60 9.13
N ASN A 42 -6.20 -12.79 10.12
CA ASN A 42 -5.17 -12.28 11.01
C ASN A 42 -4.49 -13.41 11.77
N ILE A 43 -3.19 -13.24 11.99
CA ILE A 43 -2.48 -13.97 13.03
C ILE A 43 -2.19 -12.95 14.13
N PRO A 44 -2.94 -12.98 15.25
CA PRO A 44 -2.78 -12.03 16.34
C PRO A 44 -1.35 -11.94 16.90
N SER A 45 -0.54 -12.98 16.75
CA SER A 45 0.79 -13.11 17.37
C SER A 45 1.94 -12.33 16.71
N LYS A 46 1.68 -11.55 15.64
CA LYS A 46 2.74 -10.86 14.86
C LYS A 46 2.73 -9.34 14.95
N GLY A 47 2.11 -8.80 16.00
CA GLY A 47 1.92 -7.36 16.17
C GLY A 47 0.71 -6.80 15.43
N HIS A 48 -0.17 -7.68 14.94
CA HIS A 48 -1.41 -7.32 14.23
C HIS A 48 -2.62 -7.81 15.01
N ILE A 49 -3.01 -7.07 16.04
CA ILE A 49 -4.13 -7.44 16.93
C ILE A 49 -5.52 -7.16 16.34
N VAL A 50 -5.60 -6.37 15.26
CA VAL A 50 -6.85 -6.01 14.55
C VAL A 50 -6.94 -6.79 13.27
N GLU A 51 -8.03 -7.54 13.05
CA GLU A 51 -8.26 -8.24 11.76
C GLU A 51 -8.07 -7.32 10.55
N PHE A 52 -7.37 -7.77 9.49
CA PHE A 52 -7.04 -6.92 8.34
C PHE A 52 -8.28 -6.36 7.64
N LYS A 53 -9.38 -7.13 7.63
CA LYS A 53 -10.69 -6.67 7.14
C LYS A 53 -11.31 -5.54 7.97
N ASN A 54 -10.89 -5.38 9.21
CA ASN A 54 -11.32 -4.33 10.12
C ASN A 54 -10.28 -3.18 10.12
N TYR A 55 -9.75 -2.84 8.95
CA TYR A 55 -8.75 -1.77 8.79
C TYR A 55 -9.24 -0.41 9.28
N GLN A 56 -10.55 -0.22 9.45
CA GLN A 56 -11.13 0.99 10.07
C GLN A 56 -10.79 1.11 11.57
N LYS A 57 -10.27 0.06 12.20
CA LYS A 57 -9.87 0.04 13.62
C LYS A 57 -8.35 -0.05 13.80
N ILE A 58 -7.59 0.18 12.74
CA ILE A 58 -6.14 0.01 12.68
C ILE A 58 -5.36 0.85 13.69
N GLY A 59 -5.89 1.99 14.16
CA GLY A 59 -5.27 2.77 15.24
C GLY A 59 -5.02 1.95 16.51
N LYS A 60 -5.83 0.91 16.77
CA LYS A 60 -5.63 -0.01 17.91
C LYS A 60 -4.33 -0.81 17.81
N VAL A 61 -3.82 -1.04 16.59
CA VAL A 61 -2.49 -1.63 16.41
C VAL A 61 -1.44 -0.76 17.09
N PHE A 62 -1.62 0.55 17.09
CA PHE A 62 -0.64 1.48 17.61
C PHE A 62 -0.72 1.69 19.13
N ASP A 63 -1.82 1.27 19.76
CA ASP A 63 -1.97 1.21 21.22
C ASP A 63 -1.15 0.08 21.86
N GLN A 64 -0.62 -0.84 21.06
CA GLN A 64 0.22 -1.94 21.55
C GLN A 64 1.51 -1.42 22.17
N LYS A 65 1.74 -1.78 23.44
CA LYS A 65 3.01 -1.60 24.11
C LYS A 65 4.03 -2.63 23.62
N VAL A 66 5.19 -2.15 23.21
CA VAL A 66 6.29 -2.97 22.73
C VAL A 66 7.62 -2.48 23.30
N LYS A 67 8.48 -3.45 23.61
CA LYS A 67 9.83 -3.21 24.08
C LYS A 67 10.77 -2.89 22.93
N GLY A 68 11.65 -1.92 23.16
CA GLY A 68 12.68 -1.51 22.21
C GLY A 68 13.88 -0.88 22.92
N ILE A 69 15.03 -0.87 22.25
CA ILE A 69 16.25 -0.27 22.78
C ILE A 69 16.28 1.21 22.40
N VAL A 70 16.53 2.09 23.39
CA VAL A 70 16.84 3.50 23.18
C VAL A 70 18.26 3.80 23.62
N ASN A 71 18.87 4.78 22.95
CA ASN A 71 20.13 5.38 23.36
C ASN A 71 19.79 6.57 24.26
N LEU A 72 20.05 6.48 25.56
CA LEU A 72 19.94 7.64 26.45
C LEU A 72 21.18 8.52 26.27
N ILE A 73 20.92 9.80 26.07
CA ILE A 73 21.94 10.86 26.02
C ILE A 73 21.64 11.79 27.20
N GLU A 74 22.30 11.58 28.33
CA GLU A 74 22.18 12.46 29.49
C GLU A 74 23.00 13.75 29.31
N ASP A 75 24.14 13.65 28.61
CA ASP A 75 25.03 14.76 28.24
C ASP A 75 25.71 14.41 26.89
N PRO A 76 25.87 15.35 25.93
CA PRO A 76 26.60 15.13 24.67
C PRO A 76 28.01 14.52 24.81
N THR A 77 28.65 14.67 25.97
CA THR A 77 29.99 14.16 26.28
C THR A 77 30.00 12.81 26.99
N SER A 78 28.84 12.35 27.47
CA SER A 78 28.70 11.07 28.16
C SER A 78 28.61 9.89 27.17
N PRO A 79 29.10 8.69 27.55
CA PRO A 79 28.94 7.51 26.72
C PRO A 79 27.45 7.17 26.54
N VAL A 80 27.07 6.79 25.31
CA VAL A 80 25.70 6.40 25.00
C VAL A 80 25.31 5.16 25.80
N VAL A 81 24.29 5.28 26.64
CA VAL A 81 23.74 4.15 27.41
C VAL A 81 22.56 3.55 26.66
N ARG A 82 22.61 2.24 26.40
CA ARG A 82 21.52 1.51 25.76
C ARG A 82 20.60 0.91 26.81
N VAL A 83 19.34 1.34 26.84
CA VAL A 83 18.33 0.81 27.77
C VAL A 83 17.13 0.26 27.00
N GLU A 84 16.55 -0.82 27.51
CA GLU A 84 15.26 -1.31 27.03
C GLU A 84 14.14 -0.47 27.66
N LYS A 85 13.26 0.10 26.84
CA LYS A 85 12.03 0.77 27.27
C LYS A 85 10.82 0.12 26.65
N GLU A 86 9.68 0.25 27.31
CA GLU A 86 8.38 -0.19 26.81
C GLU A 86 7.49 1.03 26.55
N HIS A 87 7.05 1.17 25.31
CA HIS A 87 6.17 2.26 24.86
C HIS A 87 5.17 1.73 23.83
N THR A 88 4.07 2.45 23.64
CA THR A 88 3.13 2.23 22.54
C THR A 88 3.81 2.53 21.19
N TYR A 89 3.29 1.97 20.09
CA TYR A 89 3.80 2.35 18.77
C TYR A 89 3.56 3.84 18.47
N TRP A 90 2.49 4.45 19.00
CA TRP A 90 2.30 5.89 18.89
C TRP A 90 3.53 6.65 19.39
N GLU A 91 3.97 6.34 20.60
CA GLU A 91 5.15 6.95 21.23
C GLU A 91 6.44 6.62 20.47
N TRP A 92 6.61 5.37 20.03
CA TRP A 92 7.78 4.96 19.24
C TRP A 92 7.92 5.68 17.90
N PHE A 93 6.82 6.15 17.32
CA PHE A 93 6.82 6.96 16.09
C PHE A 93 6.61 8.45 16.36
N SER A 94 6.83 8.89 17.61
CA SER A 94 6.79 10.30 18.02
C SER A 94 5.52 11.00 17.53
N TYR A 95 4.35 10.45 17.89
CA TYR A 95 3.09 11.01 17.42
C TYR A 95 2.91 12.50 17.79
N VAL A 96 2.13 13.20 16.96
CA VAL A 96 1.60 14.53 17.27
C VAL A 96 0.11 14.58 16.93
N ASP A 97 -0.66 15.28 17.76
CA ASP A 97 -2.04 15.61 17.44
C ASP A 97 -2.08 16.94 16.68
N ALA A 98 -2.96 17.04 15.70
CA ALA A 98 -3.07 18.18 14.79
C ALA A 98 -4.53 18.47 14.41
N GLU A 99 -4.78 19.62 13.82
CA GLU A 99 -6.06 20.03 13.27
C GLU A 99 -5.93 20.28 11.75
N ILE A 100 -6.85 19.75 10.95
CA ILE A 100 -6.89 20.02 9.50
C ILE A 100 -7.25 21.48 9.23
N ILE A 101 -6.39 22.20 8.54
CA ILE A 101 -6.61 23.61 8.15
C ILE A 101 -7.11 23.70 6.71
N SER A 102 -6.57 22.89 5.81
CA SER A 102 -7.00 22.85 4.41
C SER A 102 -6.59 21.55 3.74
N ILE A 103 -7.31 21.14 2.69
CA ILE A 103 -6.96 20.06 1.78
C ILE A 103 -6.61 20.72 0.44
N THR A 104 -5.45 20.40 -0.12
CA THR A 104 -4.98 21.01 -1.39
C THR A 104 -5.26 20.11 -2.58
N ASP A 105 -5.06 18.82 -2.38
CA ASP A 105 -5.42 17.71 -3.26
C ASP A 105 -5.70 16.49 -2.35
N GLY A 106 -6.07 15.35 -2.92
CA GLY A 106 -6.50 14.19 -2.15
C GLY A 106 -5.43 13.56 -1.22
N ASP A 107 -4.14 13.88 -1.36
CA ASP A 107 -3.03 13.36 -0.53
C ASP A 107 -2.14 14.45 0.11
N THR A 108 -2.41 15.73 -0.17
CA THR A 108 -1.68 16.90 0.34
C THR A 108 -2.59 17.79 1.17
N LEU A 109 -2.22 17.96 2.44
CA LEU A 109 -3.00 18.70 3.42
C LEU A 109 -2.18 19.78 4.09
N LYS A 110 -2.84 20.75 4.71
CA LYS A 110 -2.23 21.64 5.71
C LYS A 110 -2.86 21.38 7.06
N VAL A 111 -2.03 21.33 8.09
CA VAL A 111 -2.44 21.12 9.47
C VAL A 111 -1.82 22.12 10.41
N LYS A 112 -2.47 22.35 11.56
CA LYS A 112 -1.91 23.06 12.71
C LYS A 112 -1.59 22.07 13.82
N ILE A 113 -0.37 22.07 14.32
CA ILE A 113 0.09 21.14 15.37
C ILE A 113 -0.48 21.56 16.73
N LEU A 114 -1.07 20.62 17.45
CA LEU A 114 -1.71 20.84 18.75
C LEU A 114 -0.86 20.37 19.94
N THR A 115 0.06 19.42 19.72
CA THR A 115 0.95 18.86 20.74
C THR A 115 2.39 18.81 20.27
N ASP A 116 3.33 18.91 21.21
CA ASP A 116 4.74 18.63 20.91
C ASP A 116 4.95 17.14 20.63
N PRO A 117 5.93 16.76 19.79
CA PRO A 117 6.22 15.37 19.46
C PRO A 117 6.73 14.61 20.68
N PHE A 118 6.20 13.40 20.87
CA PHE A 118 6.70 12.51 21.92
C PHE A 118 8.16 12.10 21.64
N SER A 119 8.98 12.00 22.70
CA SER A 119 10.36 11.53 22.62
C SER A 119 10.60 10.35 23.54
N VAL A 120 11.01 9.22 22.94
CA VAL A 120 11.34 7.98 23.67
C VAL A 120 12.72 8.04 24.35
N ASP A 121 13.62 8.86 23.82
CA ASP A 121 15.02 9.00 24.27
C ASP A 121 15.29 10.30 25.03
N GLY A 122 14.28 11.16 25.18
CA GLY A 122 14.41 12.47 25.83
C GLY A 122 14.92 13.58 24.91
N SER A 123 15.22 13.27 23.65
CA SER A 123 15.55 14.24 22.60
C SER A 123 14.32 14.56 21.75
N PRO A 124 13.56 15.64 22.05
CA PRO A 124 12.38 16.00 21.26
C PRO A 124 12.76 16.38 19.83
N ASN A 125 11.91 16.01 18.88
CA ASN A 125 12.09 16.47 17.51
C ASN A 125 11.82 17.98 17.43
N THR A 126 12.83 18.76 17.08
CA THR A 126 12.73 20.23 17.04
C THR A 126 12.10 20.80 15.77
N LYS A 127 11.88 19.96 14.75
CA LYS A 127 11.32 20.39 13.45
C LYS A 127 9.80 20.55 13.50
N VAL A 128 9.13 19.80 14.37
CA VAL A 128 7.67 19.84 14.54
C VAL A 128 7.36 20.49 15.88
N VAL A 129 6.77 21.68 15.84
CA VAL A 129 6.55 22.50 17.03
C VAL A 129 5.06 22.80 17.17
N LYS A 130 4.55 22.69 18.40
CA LYS A 130 3.17 23.04 18.73
C LYS A 130 2.82 24.47 18.27
N GLY A 131 1.63 24.62 17.70
CA GLY A 131 1.10 25.88 17.22
C GLY A 131 1.50 26.26 15.80
N GLN A 132 2.50 25.59 15.20
CA GLN A 132 2.91 25.85 13.82
C GLN A 132 2.03 25.11 12.81
N GLU A 133 1.97 25.66 11.59
CA GLU A 133 1.31 25.05 10.45
C GLU A 133 2.32 24.31 9.57
N PHE A 134 1.95 23.10 9.13
CA PHE A 134 2.76 22.32 8.22
C PHE A 134 1.94 21.81 7.04
N LYS A 135 2.58 21.76 5.87
CA LYS A 135 2.08 20.97 4.75
C LYS A 135 2.46 19.52 4.96
N LEU A 136 1.50 18.62 4.75
CA LEU A 136 1.65 17.19 4.81
C LEU A 136 1.60 16.60 3.42
N ARG A 137 2.35 15.54 3.22
CA ARG A 137 2.14 14.55 2.16
C ARG A 137 1.77 13.25 2.83
N ILE A 138 0.60 12.71 2.49
CA ILE A 138 0.17 11.43 3.01
C ILE A 138 1.08 10.32 2.47
N SER A 139 1.58 9.49 3.39
CA SER A 139 2.38 8.33 3.06
C SER A 139 1.55 7.19 2.45
N SER A 140 2.19 6.37 1.63
CA SER A 140 1.68 5.10 1.08
C SER A 140 0.62 5.21 0.00
N ILE A 141 0.16 6.41 -0.36
CA ILE A 141 -0.79 6.66 -1.46
C ILE A 141 -0.32 7.84 -2.32
N ASP A 142 -0.94 7.97 -3.48
CA ASP A 142 -0.89 9.14 -4.36
C ASP A 142 -2.27 9.34 -4.99
N THR A 143 -2.78 10.55 -4.95
CA THR A 143 -4.00 10.93 -5.67
C THR A 143 -3.67 11.52 -7.02
N LEU A 144 -4.68 11.75 -7.86
CA LEU A 144 -4.47 12.45 -9.12
C LEU A 144 -4.10 13.92 -8.81
N GLU A 145 -3.28 14.54 -9.64
CA GLU A 145 -2.83 15.91 -9.37
C GLU A 145 -3.91 16.94 -9.75
N GLU A 146 -4.15 17.92 -8.88
CA GLU A 146 -4.90 19.14 -9.22
C GLU A 146 -3.97 20.30 -9.59
N HIS A 147 -2.74 20.26 -9.06
CA HIS A 147 -1.78 21.35 -9.09
C HIS A 147 -0.37 20.83 -9.38
N LYS A 148 0.42 21.53 -10.20
CA LYS A 148 1.86 21.24 -10.33
C LYS A 148 2.69 22.06 -9.35
N PRO A 149 3.74 21.50 -8.73
CA PRO A 149 4.66 22.24 -7.87
C PRO A 149 5.27 23.48 -8.53
N ASN A 150 5.44 23.46 -9.86
CA ASN A 150 6.09 24.53 -10.63
C ASN A 150 5.08 25.48 -11.30
N GLY A 151 3.79 25.39 -10.96
CA GLY A 151 2.74 26.24 -11.56
C GLY A 151 2.39 25.92 -13.01
N GLY A 152 2.85 24.77 -13.54
CA GLY A 152 2.44 24.28 -14.85
C GLY A 152 1.01 23.74 -14.88
N GLU A 153 0.46 23.58 -16.08
CA GLU A 153 -0.87 22.98 -16.26
C GLU A 153 -0.82 21.46 -16.04
N VAL A 154 -1.74 20.96 -15.21
CA VAL A 154 -2.01 19.52 -15.10
C VAL A 154 -2.88 19.09 -16.28
N ASN A 155 -2.68 17.85 -16.74
CA ASN A 155 -3.53 17.24 -17.74
C ASN A 155 -5.02 17.39 -17.37
N GLU A 156 -5.84 17.85 -18.31
CA GLU A 156 -7.25 18.16 -18.05
C GLU A 156 -8.05 16.94 -17.55
N ILE A 157 -7.78 15.76 -18.10
CA ILE A 157 -8.46 14.53 -17.68
C ILE A 157 -8.07 14.20 -16.23
N GLU A 158 -6.77 14.19 -15.93
CA GLU A 158 -6.26 13.94 -14.57
C GLU A 158 -6.88 14.92 -13.57
N LYS A 159 -6.85 16.22 -13.88
CA LYS A 159 -7.38 17.28 -13.01
C LYS A 159 -8.87 17.12 -12.70
N ASN A 160 -9.69 16.73 -13.68
CA ASN A 160 -11.13 16.54 -13.47
C ASN A 160 -11.44 15.31 -12.61
N PHE A 161 -10.65 14.25 -12.73
CA PHE A 161 -10.78 13.10 -11.84
C PHE A 161 -10.20 13.37 -10.45
N ALA A 162 -9.14 14.18 -10.34
CA ALA A 162 -8.57 14.62 -9.06
C ALA A 162 -9.60 15.32 -8.17
N GLY A 163 -10.47 16.16 -8.77
CA GLY A 163 -11.57 16.78 -8.02
C GLY A 163 -12.53 15.79 -7.32
N LEU A 164 -12.63 14.54 -7.79
CA LEU A 164 -13.40 13.50 -7.11
C LEU A 164 -12.68 12.92 -5.90
N ASP A 165 -11.37 12.66 -6.00
CA ASP A 165 -10.61 12.13 -4.86
C ASP A 165 -10.40 13.18 -3.78
N HIS A 166 -10.24 14.45 -4.14
CA HIS A 166 -10.26 15.59 -3.23
C HIS A 166 -11.57 15.67 -2.46
N LYS A 167 -12.71 15.66 -3.16
CA LYS A 167 -14.03 15.70 -2.52
C LYS A 167 -14.24 14.52 -1.57
N TYR A 168 -13.70 13.35 -1.91
CA TYR A 168 -13.74 12.20 -1.03
C TYR A 168 -12.86 12.39 0.21
N ALA A 169 -11.65 12.95 0.06
CA ALA A 169 -10.77 13.32 1.17
C ALA A 169 -11.44 14.31 2.14
N GLU A 170 -12.05 15.37 1.63
CA GLU A 170 -12.81 16.36 2.43
C GLU A 170 -13.98 15.71 3.19
N LYS A 171 -14.66 14.74 2.56
CA LYS A 171 -15.73 13.99 3.23
C LYS A 171 -15.20 13.12 4.36
N LEU A 172 -14.02 12.51 4.21
CA LEU A 172 -13.42 11.66 5.23
C LEU A 172 -12.94 12.48 6.44
N ILE A 173 -12.27 13.60 6.17
CA ILE A 173 -11.64 14.47 7.17
C ILE A 173 -11.92 15.95 6.87
N PRO A 174 -13.13 16.45 7.19
CA PRO A 174 -13.48 17.86 6.99
C PRO A 174 -12.49 18.81 7.68
N VAL A 175 -12.34 20.02 7.14
CA VAL A 175 -11.57 21.09 7.79
C VAL A 175 -12.03 21.28 9.24
N GLY A 176 -11.08 21.45 10.16
CA GLY A 176 -11.30 21.48 11.60
C GLY A 176 -11.28 20.11 12.28
N SER A 177 -11.17 19.01 11.52
CA SER A 177 -11.02 17.67 12.10
C SER A 177 -9.73 17.55 12.90
N LYS A 178 -9.83 16.94 14.10
CA LYS A 178 -8.66 16.54 14.88
C LYS A 178 -8.11 15.22 14.36
N VAL A 179 -6.80 15.17 14.18
CA VAL A 179 -6.08 14.03 13.62
C VAL A 179 -4.83 13.74 14.43
N ARG A 180 -4.33 12.51 14.34
CA ARG A 180 -3.03 12.10 14.87
C ARG A 180 -2.11 11.75 13.72
N LEU A 181 -0.90 12.27 13.78
CA LEU A 181 0.13 12.10 12.76
C LEU A 181 1.30 11.33 13.36
N ILE A 182 1.87 10.43 12.56
CA ILE A 182 3.11 9.72 12.86
C ILE A 182 4.02 9.71 11.62
N SER A 183 5.33 9.62 11.83
CA SER A 183 6.31 9.52 10.75
C SER A 183 7.43 8.54 11.12
N ASP A 184 7.92 7.79 10.13
CA ASP A 184 9.12 6.94 10.29
C ASP A 184 10.34 7.82 10.63
N ASN A 185 10.36 9.06 10.11
CA ASN A 185 11.36 10.05 10.42
C ASN A 185 10.81 11.45 10.14
N TRP A 186 10.54 12.21 11.20
CA TRP A 186 10.07 13.59 11.14
C TRP A 186 11.04 14.57 10.45
N GLN A 187 12.31 14.19 10.25
CA GLN A 187 13.25 14.97 9.43
C GLN A 187 12.99 14.84 7.92
N ASN A 188 12.36 13.75 7.47
CA ASN A 188 12.10 13.52 6.05
C ASN A 188 11.05 14.49 5.52
N THR A 189 11.42 15.25 4.48
CA THR A 189 10.51 16.13 3.74
C THR A 189 10.52 15.81 2.26
N SER A 190 9.36 15.96 1.63
CA SER A 190 9.19 15.89 0.17
C SER A 190 8.59 17.20 -0.32
N TYR A 191 9.35 17.99 -1.08
CA TYR A 191 8.93 19.33 -1.54
C TYR A 191 8.42 20.23 -0.40
N ASN A 192 9.16 20.34 0.70
CA ASN A 192 8.77 21.08 1.92
C ASN A 192 7.51 20.58 2.63
N ARG A 193 7.04 19.37 2.31
CA ARG A 193 5.94 18.68 3.01
C ARG A 193 6.50 17.63 3.96
N LEU A 194 5.95 17.55 5.17
CA LEU A 194 6.22 16.45 6.09
C LEU A 194 5.57 15.18 5.54
N VAL A 195 6.32 14.07 5.46
CA VAL A 195 5.77 12.78 5.02
C VAL A 195 5.23 12.04 6.25
N THR A 196 3.92 11.85 6.31
CA THR A 196 3.24 11.33 7.51
C THR A 196 2.19 10.28 7.17
N SER A 197 1.92 9.38 8.13
CA SER A 197 0.67 8.63 8.16
C SER A 197 -0.32 9.38 9.05
N LEU A 198 -1.54 9.55 8.55
CA LEU A 198 -2.60 10.31 9.22
C LEU A 198 -3.69 9.36 9.75
N PHE A 199 -4.08 9.57 11.00
CA PHE A 199 -5.14 8.85 11.68
C PHE A 199 -6.23 9.79 12.18
N PHE A 200 -7.48 9.33 12.11
CA PHE A 200 -8.66 10.13 12.41
C PHE A 200 -9.81 9.25 12.93
N GLY A 201 -10.95 9.88 13.21
CA GLY A 201 -12.10 9.21 13.81
C GLY A 201 -11.97 9.12 15.33
N GLU A 202 -12.93 8.44 15.96
CA GLU A 202 -12.93 8.26 17.41
C GLU A 202 -11.64 7.58 17.87
N ASN A 203 -10.93 8.20 18.82
CA ASN A 203 -9.64 7.70 19.32
C ASN A 203 -8.59 7.44 18.23
N TYR A 204 -8.68 8.13 17.08
CA TYR A 204 -7.75 7.97 15.96
C TYR A 204 -7.69 6.54 15.39
N GLU A 205 -8.82 5.81 15.41
CA GLU A 205 -8.83 4.40 15.02
C GLU A 205 -8.72 4.15 13.51
N ARG A 206 -9.01 5.14 12.67
CA ARG A 206 -9.00 5.02 11.20
C ARG A 206 -7.72 5.60 10.61
N ASN A 207 -7.17 4.94 9.59
CA ASN A 207 -6.01 5.46 8.84
C ASN A 207 -6.46 6.01 7.48
N PHE A 208 -6.06 7.24 7.16
CA PHE A 208 -6.52 7.94 5.96
C PHE A 208 -6.15 7.22 4.66
N SER A 209 -4.91 6.71 4.53
CA SER A 209 -4.47 5.96 3.35
C SER A 209 -5.30 4.69 3.12
N CYS A 210 -5.63 3.96 4.19
CA CYS A 210 -6.50 2.78 4.09
C CYS A 210 -7.91 3.16 3.64
N GLU A 211 -8.47 4.25 4.14
CA GLU A 211 -9.83 4.71 3.81
C GLU A 211 -9.91 5.21 2.36
N MET A 212 -8.92 5.96 1.89
CA MET A 212 -8.81 6.39 0.47
C MET A 212 -8.72 5.19 -0.47
N LEU A 213 -7.87 4.20 -0.15
CA LEU A 213 -7.72 2.97 -0.94
C LEU A 213 -8.99 2.12 -0.96
N ALA A 214 -9.62 1.93 0.21
CA ALA A 214 -10.89 1.23 0.32
C ALA A 214 -12.04 1.94 -0.38
N GLY A 215 -11.97 3.27 -0.48
CA GLY A 215 -12.87 4.09 -1.27
C GLY A 215 -12.66 3.97 -2.78
N GLY A 216 -11.52 3.45 -3.24
CA GLY A 216 -11.18 3.33 -4.66
C GLY A 216 -10.87 4.67 -5.33
N TYR A 217 -10.40 5.66 -4.57
CA TYR A 217 -10.10 7.02 -5.04
C TYR A 217 -8.59 7.31 -5.13
N THR A 218 -7.73 6.29 -5.00
CA THR A 218 -6.27 6.48 -5.05
C THR A 218 -5.56 5.16 -5.40
N LEU A 219 -4.28 5.26 -5.74
CA LEU A 219 -3.38 4.13 -5.91
C LEU A 219 -2.29 4.14 -4.82
N PRO A 220 -1.79 2.95 -4.40
CA PRO A 220 -0.69 2.89 -3.46
C PRO A 220 0.59 3.50 -4.03
N ARG A 221 1.24 4.37 -3.26
CA ARG A 221 2.60 4.88 -3.51
C ARG A 221 3.56 4.26 -2.52
N ILE A 222 3.89 3.00 -2.74
CA ILE A 222 4.72 2.21 -1.83
C ILE A 222 6.03 1.88 -2.56
N GLN A 223 7.14 2.44 -2.07
CA GLN A 223 8.46 2.02 -2.53
C GLN A 223 8.61 0.52 -2.28
N ASP A 224 9.30 -0.19 -3.18
CA ASP A 224 9.56 -1.62 -2.99
C ASP A 224 10.39 -1.87 -1.72
N ARG A 225 9.67 -2.16 -0.64
CA ARG A 225 10.18 -2.46 0.69
C ARG A 225 9.89 -3.90 1.08
N ARG A 226 9.74 -4.80 0.09
CA ARG A 226 9.42 -6.22 0.30
C ARG A 226 10.33 -6.86 1.34
N LYS A 227 11.66 -6.74 1.16
CA LYS A 227 12.65 -7.34 2.07
C LYS A 227 12.55 -6.76 3.48
N GLN A 228 12.36 -5.45 3.61
CA GLN A 228 12.20 -4.79 4.91
C GLN A 228 10.93 -5.26 5.62
N PHE A 229 9.79 -5.27 4.91
CA PHE A 229 8.52 -5.78 5.44
C PHE A 229 8.67 -7.23 5.89
N GLN A 230 9.25 -8.09 5.06
CA GLN A 230 9.41 -9.52 5.37
C GLN A 230 10.26 -9.73 6.62
N ALA A 231 11.38 -9.00 6.74
CA ALA A 231 12.25 -9.05 7.91
C ALA A 231 11.52 -8.56 9.17
N ASP A 232 10.93 -7.36 9.13
CA ASP A 232 10.23 -6.79 10.28
C ASP A 232 9.01 -7.64 10.69
N TYR A 233 8.25 -8.19 9.73
CA TYR A 233 7.08 -9.04 9.98
C TYR A 233 7.45 -10.29 10.80
N LEU A 234 8.62 -10.89 10.52
CA LEU A 234 9.10 -12.07 11.23
C LEU A 234 9.77 -11.77 12.57
N THR A 235 10.24 -10.53 12.77
CA THR A 235 10.87 -10.10 14.02
C THR A 235 9.87 -10.08 15.18
N LYS A 236 10.28 -10.61 16.35
CA LYS A 236 9.55 -10.47 17.62
C LYS A 236 9.87 -9.10 18.23
N GLY A 237 8.86 -8.40 18.75
CA GLY A 237 9.03 -7.09 19.41
C GLY A 237 8.69 -5.90 18.50
N LYS A 238 9.26 -4.73 18.82
CA LYS A 238 8.99 -3.46 18.12
C LYS A 238 9.30 -3.58 16.62
N LYS A 239 8.37 -3.14 15.78
CA LYS A 239 8.59 -2.93 14.33
C LYS A 239 9.22 -1.56 14.12
N ASN A 240 10.12 -1.45 13.16
CA ASN A 240 10.87 -0.21 12.92
C ASN A 240 10.22 0.71 11.89
N SER A 241 9.20 0.23 11.17
CA SER A 241 8.49 1.04 10.18
C SER A 241 6.99 1.00 10.41
N ILE A 242 6.37 2.18 10.31
CA ILE A 242 4.92 2.37 10.24
C ILE A 242 4.35 1.56 9.09
N LEU A 243 5.01 1.59 7.92
CA LEU A 243 4.57 0.84 6.75
C LEU A 243 4.48 -0.65 7.06
N THR A 244 5.40 -1.24 7.82
CA THR A 244 5.30 -2.66 8.18
C THR A 244 4.01 -2.97 8.94
N LEU A 245 3.60 -2.09 9.85
CA LEU A 245 2.36 -2.25 10.62
C LEU A 245 1.13 -2.06 9.73
N LEU A 246 1.18 -1.12 8.78
CA LEU A 246 0.07 -0.75 7.91
C LEU A 246 -0.10 -1.67 6.69
N LEU A 247 0.98 -2.24 6.16
CA LEU A 247 1.00 -2.89 4.84
C LEU A 247 -0.08 -3.97 4.65
N PRO A 248 -0.34 -4.87 5.62
CA PRO A 248 -1.41 -5.86 5.48
C PRO A 248 -2.82 -5.24 5.38
N TYR A 249 -3.04 -4.12 6.07
CA TYR A 249 -4.32 -3.40 6.05
C TYR A 249 -4.48 -2.58 4.77
N LEU A 250 -3.42 -1.91 4.32
CA LEU A 250 -3.37 -1.25 3.01
C LEU A 250 -3.66 -2.25 1.89
N ALA A 251 -3.05 -3.44 1.96
CA ALA A 251 -3.31 -4.52 1.01
C ALA A 251 -4.78 -4.95 1.02
N TYR A 252 -5.39 -5.13 2.20
CA TYR A 252 -6.80 -5.48 2.28
C TYR A 252 -7.69 -4.37 1.70
N ALA A 253 -7.52 -3.13 2.16
CA ALA A 253 -8.30 -1.97 1.75
C ALA A 253 -8.23 -1.74 0.23
N TYR A 254 -7.03 -1.76 -0.34
CA TYR A 254 -6.81 -1.57 -1.78
C TYR A 254 -7.60 -2.58 -2.62
N ASN A 255 -7.54 -3.86 -2.25
CA ASN A 255 -8.21 -4.91 -2.99
C ASN A 255 -9.72 -4.92 -2.77
N GLU A 256 -10.19 -4.54 -1.59
CA GLU A 256 -11.62 -4.36 -1.32
C GLU A 256 -12.22 -3.24 -2.19
N GLY A 257 -11.57 -2.07 -2.29
CA GLY A 257 -12.04 -0.97 -3.13
C GLY A 257 -12.23 -1.37 -4.60
N ILE A 258 -11.30 -2.17 -5.14
CA ILE A 258 -11.38 -2.73 -6.51
C ILE A 258 -12.52 -3.74 -6.64
N ALA A 259 -12.63 -4.66 -5.67
CA ALA A 259 -13.61 -5.74 -5.69
C ALA A 259 -15.05 -5.22 -5.63
N GLU A 260 -15.28 -4.26 -4.73
CA GLU A 260 -16.58 -3.65 -4.48
C GLU A 260 -16.92 -2.55 -5.49
N LYS A 261 -16.06 -2.32 -6.49
CA LYS A 261 -16.24 -1.31 -7.53
C LYS A 261 -16.56 0.07 -6.94
N ARG A 262 -15.76 0.52 -5.97
CA ARG A 262 -15.90 1.84 -5.35
C ARG A 262 -15.08 2.90 -6.09
N GLY A 263 -15.40 4.17 -5.84
CA GLY A 263 -14.65 5.32 -6.37
C GLY A 263 -14.48 5.28 -7.87
N PHE A 264 -13.23 5.39 -8.35
CA PHE A 264 -12.93 5.38 -9.78
C PHE A 264 -13.28 4.07 -10.48
N TYR A 265 -13.49 2.96 -9.76
CA TYR A 265 -13.97 1.69 -10.33
C TYR A 265 -15.50 1.62 -10.42
N SER A 266 -16.21 2.62 -9.92
CA SER A 266 -17.66 2.60 -9.80
C SER A 266 -18.38 2.52 -11.13
N LYS A 267 -19.47 1.76 -11.09
CA LYS A 267 -20.47 1.58 -12.16
C LYS A 267 -21.82 2.20 -11.79
N THR A 268 -21.94 2.76 -10.59
CA THR A 268 -23.20 3.32 -10.06
C THR A 268 -23.06 4.74 -9.53
N ASP A 269 -21.84 5.25 -9.32
CA ASP A 269 -21.62 6.63 -8.91
C ASP A 269 -21.86 7.58 -10.10
N PRO A 270 -22.86 8.47 -10.04
CA PRO A 270 -23.22 9.32 -11.17
C PRO A 270 -22.11 10.28 -11.61
N GLU A 271 -21.32 10.81 -10.67
CA GLU A 271 -20.25 11.77 -10.98
C GLU A 271 -19.10 11.05 -11.71
N VAL A 272 -18.71 9.87 -11.21
CA VAL A 272 -17.69 9.02 -11.83
C VAL A 272 -18.13 8.56 -13.23
N ILE A 273 -19.36 8.05 -13.37
CA ILE A 273 -19.89 7.57 -14.66
C ILE A 273 -19.94 8.71 -15.68
N LYS A 274 -20.40 9.89 -15.26
CA LYS A 274 -20.48 11.06 -16.13
C LYS A 274 -19.11 11.44 -16.66
N LEU A 275 -18.08 11.49 -15.80
CA LEU A 275 -16.71 11.81 -16.21
C LEU A 275 -16.10 10.74 -17.13
N LYS A 276 -16.25 9.45 -16.79
CA LYS A 276 -15.82 8.34 -17.66
C LYS A 276 -16.45 8.45 -19.05
N LYS A 277 -17.76 8.71 -19.12
CA LYS A 277 -18.48 8.87 -20.39
C LYS A 277 -18.00 10.10 -21.16
N HIS A 278 -17.78 11.22 -20.48
CA HIS A 278 -17.33 12.46 -21.11
C HIS A 278 -15.98 12.28 -21.82
N TYR A 279 -15.04 11.60 -21.17
CA TYR A 279 -13.70 11.34 -21.72
C TYR A 279 -13.57 10.00 -22.47
N ASN A 280 -14.67 9.26 -22.67
CA ASN A 280 -14.68 7.93 -23.29
C ASN A 280 -13.68 6.95 -22.65
N LEU A 281 -13.64 6.93 -21.31
CA LEU A 281 -12.72 6.12 -20.52
C LEU A 281 -13.42 4.89 -19.94
N LYS A 282 -12.63 3.82 -19.78
CA LYS A 282 -13.00 2.64 -19.03
C LYS A 282 -11.98 2.44 -17.92
N ILE A 283 -12.46 2.41 -16.67
CA ILE A 283 -11.64 2.20 -15.48
C ILE A 283 -12.25 1.04 -14.71
N ASP A 284 -11.87 -0.18 -15.08
CA ASP A 284 -12.29 -1.43 -14.45
C ASP A 284 -11.14 -2.12 -13.69
N THR A 285 -9.89 -1.75 -14.02
CA THR A 285 -8.64 -2.32 -13.51
C THR A 285 -7.70 -1.25 -12.96
N VAL A 286 -6.73 -1.68 -12.14
CA VAL A 286 -5.71 -0.78 -11.56
C VAL A 286 -4.81 -0.16 -12.62
N TYR A 287 -4.57 -0.86 -13.72
CA TYR A 287 -3.71 -0.40 -14.82
C TYR A 287 -4.42 0.71 -15.62
N GLU A 288 -5.72 0.54 -15.90
CA GLU A 288 -6.53 1.60 -16.52
C GLU A 288 -6.66 2.84 -15.62
N LEU A 289 -6.69 2.66 -14.28
CA LEU A 289 -6.64 3.81 -13.36
C LEU A 289 -5.27 4.47 -13.39
N ALA A 290 -4.19 3.69 -13.35
CA ALA A 290 -2.82 4.20 -13.40
C ALA A 290 -2.53 5.00 -14.67
N ASP A 291 -3.20 4.69 -15.78
CA ASP A 291 -3.10 5.47 -17.02
C ASP A 291 -3.56 6.93 -16.84
N LEU A 292 -4.34 7.27 -15.82
CA LEU A 292 -4.74 8.65 -15.52
C LEU A 292 -3.68 9.46 -14.78
N TYR A 293 -2.70 8.81 -14.16
CA TYR A 293 -1.65 9.45 -13.38
C TYR A 293 -0.53 9.98 -14.28
N LYS A 294 -0.80 10.99 -15.11
CA LYS A 294 0.14 11.50 -16.12
C LYS A 294 1.32 12.24 -15.51
N GLU A 295 1.10 12.87 -14.35
CA GLU A 295 2.15 13.59 -13.63
C GLU A 295 2.99 12.71 -12.70
N HIS A 296 2.76 11.40 -12.73
CA HIS A 296 3.40 10.44 -11.84
C HIS A 296 4.26 9.43 -12.60
N GLY A 297 5.11 8.71 -11.86
CA GLY A 297 5.82 7.55 -12.39
C GLY A 297 4.89 6.33 -12.54
N ASP A 298 5.47 5.13 -12.57
CA ASP A 298 4.70 3.88 -12.60
C ASP A 298 3.91 3.69 -11.30
N MET A 299 2.64 4.08 -11.30
CA MET A 299 1.74 3.96 -10.15
C MET A 299 1.19 2.54 -9.97
N ALA A 300 0.96 1.80 -11.05
CA ALA A 300 0.49 0.42 -10.95
C ALA A 300 1.58 -0.48 -10.31
N GLY A 301 2.84 -0.34 -10.76
CA GLY A 301 3.96 -1.11 -10.25
C GLY A 301 4.25 -0.88 -8.76
N GLN A 302 4.00 0.34 -8.25
CA GLN A 302 4.18 0.66 -6.82
C GLN A 302 3.17 -0.03 -5.90
N GLY A 303 1.99 -0.38 -6.40
CA GLY A 303 0.98 -1.15 -5.68
C GLY A 303 1.10 -2.67 -5.85
N GLU A 304 1.96 -3.13 -6.77
CA GLU A 304 1.95 -4.50 -7.27
C GLU A 304 2.14 -5.54 -6.16
N TYR A 305 3.08 -5.34 -5.23
CA TYR A 305 3.32 -6.32 -4.15
C TYR A 305 2.11 -6.54 -3.22
N ILE A 306 1.24 -5.53 -3.08
CA ILE A 306 0.04 -5.59 -2.25
C ILE A 306 -1.25 -5.79 -3.07
N LEU A 307 -1.14 -5.93 -4.39
CA LEU A 307 -2.25 -6.24 -5.28
C LEU A 307 -2.52 -7.74 -5.28
N SER A 308 -3.78 -8.14 -5.17
CA SER A 308 -4.19 -9.53 -5.25
C SER A 308 -3.87 -10.06 -6.66
N PRO A 309 -3.33 -11.30 -6.79
CA PRO A 309 -3.06 -11.92 -8.09
C PRO A 309 -4.25 -11.96 -9.05
N LYS A 310 -5.48 -11.84 -8.54
CA LYS A 310 -6.70 -11.75 -9.35
C LYS A 310 -6.79 -10.44 -10.15
N TYR A 311 -6.22 -9.35 -9.63
CA TYR A 311 -6.29 -8.02 -10.23
C TYR A 311 -4.98 -7.61 -10.92
N SER A 312 -3.94 -8.43 -10.78
CA SER A 312 -2.64 -8.20 -11.39
C SER A 312 -2.55 -8.79 -12.80
N THR A 313 -1.86 -8.08 -13.69
CA THR A 313 -1.38 -8.59 -14.98
C THR A 313 0.08 -9.05 -14.91
N ASN A 314 0.80 -8.71 -13.84
CA ASN A 314 2.19 -9.10 -13.64
C ASN A 314 2.29 -10.59 -13.28
N PRO A 315 3.00 -11.42 -14.08
CA PRO A 315 3.16 -12.84 -13.78
C PRO A 315 3.88 -13.11 -12.45
N ASP A 316 4.83 -12.25 -12.05
CA ASP A 316 5.61 -12.41 -10.83
C ASP A 316 4.74 -12.28 -9.59
N ASN A 317 3.70 -11.44 -9.63
CA ASN A 317 2.76 -11.26 -8.53
C ASN A 317 2.09 -12.58 -8.11
N LYS A 318 1.90 -13.55 -9.02
CA LYS A 318 1.37 -14.88 -8.67
C LYS A 318 2.27 -15.65 -7.69
N THR A 319 3.55 -15.32 -7.66
CA THR A 319 4.57 -15.99 -6.86
C THR A 319 5.19 -15.12 -5.78
N ASP A 320 5.16 -13.80 -5.96
CA ASP A 320 5.74 -12.82 -5.05
C ASP A 320 4.75 -11.70 -4.75
N ASN A 321 3.92 -11.93 -3.75
CA ASN A 321 2.98 -10.95 -3.21
C ASN A 321 2.83 -11.12 -1.70
N ILE A 322 2.32 -10.08 -1.04
CA ILE A 322 2.17 -10.04 0.41
C ILE A 322 1.23 -11.14 0.93
N PHE A 323 0.15 -11.47 0.22
CA PHE A 323 -0.84 -12.48 0.63
C PHE A 323 -0.21 -13.86 0.76
N ARG A 324 0.63 -14.23 -0.22
CA ARG A 324 1.37 -15.49 -0.21
C ARG A 324 2.40 -15.52 0.91
N PHE A 325 3.16 -14.45 1.09
CA PHE A 325 4.14 -14.35 2.17
C PHE A 325 3.48 -14.51 3.54
N MET A 326 2.41 -13.76 3.81
CA MET A 326 1.72 -13.81 5.10
C MET A 326 1.09 -15.17 5.34
N LYS A 327 0.41 -15.77 4.35
CA LYS A 327 -0.18 -17.12 4.48
C LYS A 327 0.87 -18.21 4.69
N LYS A 328 2.05 -18.11 4.07
CA LYS A 328 3.15 -19.07 4.32
C LYS A 328 3.64 -18.99 5.76
N ASN A 329 3.64 -17.78 6.32
CA ASN A 329 4.15 -17.49 7.66
C ASN A 329 3.02 -17.36 8.69
N SER A 330 1.79 -17.80 8.39
CA SER A 330 0.64 -17.71 9.29
C SER A 330 0.49 -18.89 10.23
N ARG A 331 1.43 -19.84 10.19
CA ARG A 331 1.41 -21.09 10.94
C ARG A 331 2.36 -21.05 12.11
#